data_AF-A0A7I7KXP8-F1
#
_entry.id   AF-A0A7I7KXP8-F1
#
_cell.length_a   1.000
_cell.length_b   1.000
_cell.length_c   1.000
_cell.angle_alpha   90.00
_cell.angle_beta   90.00
_cell.angle_gamma   90.00
#
_symmetry.space_group_name_H-M   'P 1'
#
loop_
_entity.id
_entity.type
_entity.pdbx_description
1 polymer ?
#
loop_
_entity_poly.entity_id
_entity_poly.type
_entity_poly.pdbx_seq_one_letter_code
_entity_poly.pdbx_strand_id
1 'polypeptide(L)' 'MKSYDEIEAMLAEQVADRTGTPANEVDRTRRFDKLGLDSADAVRLVGELEDFVGRPLSAALPYNYPTIEQLARCIANGDD' A
#
# COMPACT_ATOMS: atom_id res chain seq x y z
N MET A 1 6.26 -10.84 -11.88
CA MET A 1 5.82 -10.80 -10.48
C MET A 1 6.63 -9.70 -9.81
N LYS A 2 5.95 -8.72 -9.23
CA LYS A 2 6.61 -7.57 -8.57
C LYS A 2 7.23 -8.04 -7.25
N SER A 3 8.42 -7.53 -6.97
CA SER A 3 9.13 -7.81 -5.71
C SER A 3 8.51 -7.00 -4.56
N TYR A 4 8.70 -7.48 -3.34
CA TYR A 4 8.32 -6.76 -2.11
C TYR A 4 8.78 -5.30 -2.14
N ASP A 5 10.05 -5.05 -2.49
CA ASP A 5 10.66 -3.72 -2.54
C ASP A 5 9.95 -2.78 -3.54
N GLU A 6 9.58 -3.28 -4.73
CA GLU A 6 8.85 -2.48 -5.73
C GLU A 6 7.45 -2.11 -5.26
N ILE A 7 6.77 -3.03 -4.57
CA ILE A 7 5.41 -2.79 -4.05
C ILE A 7 5.48 -1.82 -2.86
N GLU A 8 6.45 -2.03 -1.96
CA GLU A 8 6.66 -1.16 -0.80
C GLU A 8 7.00 0.27 -1.23
N ALA A 9 7.89 0.44 -2.21
CA ALA A 9 8.26 1.74 -2.75
C ALA A 9 7.05 2.45 -3.38
N MET A 10 6.28 1.75 -4.22
CA MET A 10 5.07 2.29 -4.84
C MET A 10 4.06 2.73 -3.78
N LEU A 11 3.79 1.88 -2.77
CA LEU A 11 2.88 2.23 -1.67
C LEU A 11 3.38 3.44 -0.88
N ALA A 12 4.67 3.54 -0.61
CA ALA A 12 5.27 4.68 0.07
C ALA A 12 5.15 5.97 -0.75
N GLU A 13 5.36 5.90 -2.08
CA GLU A 13 5.14 7.05 -2.99
C GLU A 13 3.68 7.49 -3.01
N GLN A 14 2.74 6.54 -3.03
CA GLN A 14 1.32 6.85 -3.03
C GLN A 14 0.84 7.47 -1.71
N VAL A 15 1.38 6.99 -0.60
CA VAL A 15 1.15 7.61 0.71
C VAL A 15 1.78 9.00 0.76
N ALA A 16 2.99 9.15 0.22
CA ALA A 16 3.72 10.40 0.18
C ALA A 16 2.96 11.50 -0.57
N ASP A 17 2.46 11.18 -1.76
CA ASP A 17 1.68 12.09 -2.59
C ASP A 17 0.42 12.61 -1.86
N ARG A 18 -0.29 11.71 -1.18
CA ARG A 18 -1.55 12.02 -0.49
C ARG A 18 -1.35 12.80 0.82
N THR A 19 -0.29 12.48 1.54
CA THR A 19 -0.01 13.06 2.87
C THR A 19 0.90 14.28 2.79
N GLY A 20 1.52 14.53 1.63
CA GLY A 20 2.55 15.56 1.46
C GLY A 20 3.85 15.27 2.21
N THR A 21 4.04 14.05 2.70
CA THR A 21 5.26 13.60 3.39
C THR A 21 6.18 12.93 2.38
N PRO A 22 7.50 13.14 2.39
CA PRO A 22 8.36 12.49 1.42
C PRO A 22 8.41 10.97 1.64
N ALA A 23 8.45 10.18 0.57
CA ALA A 23 8.39 8.71 0.62
C ALA A 23 9.50 8.06 1.46
N ASN A 24 10.61 8.76 1.68
CA ASN A 24 11.69 8.32 2.56
C ASN A 24 11.35 8.49 4.06
N GLU A 25 10.50 9.45 4.43
CA GLU A 25 9.98 9.66 5.79
C GLU A 25 8.67 8.90 6.05
N VAL A 26 8.05 8.32 5.01
CA VAL A 26 6.86 7.49 5.18
C VAL A 26 7.22 6.23 5.98
N ASP A 27 6.55 6.09 7.12
CA ASP A 27 6.78 5.00 8.05
C ASP A 27 6.00 3.74 7.60
N ARG A 28 6.72 2.77 7.05
CA ARG A 28 6.15 1.56 6.41
C ARG A 28 5.49 0.59 7.39
N THR A 29 5.88 0.70 8.66
CA THR A 29 5.36 -0.11 9.78
C THR A 29 4.12 0.52 10.40
N ARG A 30 3.86 1.78 10.06
CA ARG A 30 2.76 2.55 10.59
C ARG A 30 1.49 2.27 9.79
N ARG A 31 0.35 2.34 10.48
CA ARG A 31 -0.93 2.09 9.83
C ARG A 31 -1.32 3.21 8.88
N PHE A 32 -2.01 2.89 7.79
CA PHE A 32 -2.54 3.87 6.84
C PHE A 32 -3.36 4.97 7.54
N ASP A 33 -4.24 4.59 8.48
CA ASP A 33 -5.03 5.53 9.28
C ASP A 33 -4.18 6.46 10.17
N LYS A 34 -2.97 6.03 10.56
CA LYS A 34 -2.01 6.84 11.34
C LYS A 34 -1.08 7.66 10.48
N LEU A 35 -0.93 7.32 9.21
CA LEU A 35 -0.19 8.08 8.21
C LEU A 35 -1.04 9.25 7.68
N GLY A 36 -2.34 9.27 7.97
CA GLY A 36 -3.26 10.31 7.50
C GLY A 36 -4.05 9.90 6.25
N LEU A 37 -4.07 8.61 5.91
CA LEU A 37 -4.93 8.09 4.85
C LEU A 37 -6.33 7.85 5.41
N ASP A 38 -7.32 8.38 4.69
CA ASP A 38 -8.72 8.11 4.99
C ASP A 38 -9.20 6.80 4.33
N SER A 39 -10.41 6.36 4.65
CA SER A 39 -10.93 5.07 4.14
C SER A 39 -11.02 5.07 2.60
N ALA A 40 -11.37 6.21 2.01
CA ALA A 40 -11.42 6.37 0.57
C ALA A 40 -10.02 6.36 -0.07
N ASP A 41 -9.00 6.80 0.66
CA ASP A 41 -7.63 6.74 0.20
C ASP A 41 -7.11 5.31 0.16
N ALA A 42 -7.35 4.54 1.22
CA ALA A 42 -6.98 3.13 1.27
C ALA A 42 -7.58 2.33 0.11
N VAL A 43 -8.86 2.55 -0.23
CA VAL A 43 -9.51 1.86 -1.36
C VAL A 43 -8.87 2.27 -2.71
N ARG A 44 -8.59 3.56 -2.92
CA ARG A 44 -7.90 4.01 -4.13
C ARG A 44 -6.49 3.43 -4.25
N LEU A 45 -5.78 3.31 -3.12
CA LEU A 45 -4.45 2.73 -3.05
C LEU A 45 -4.45 1.29 -3.57
N VAL A 46 -5.46 0.50 -3.19
CA VAL A 46 -5.64 -0.87 -3.68
C VAL A 46 -5.88 -0.89 -5.18
N GLY A 47 -6.78 -0.03 -5.70
CA GLY A 47 -7.05 0.02 -7.14
C GLY A 47 -5.82 0.36 -7.98
N GLU A 48 -4.98 1.29 -7.51
CA GLU A 48 -3.70 1.61 -8.18
C GLU A 48 -2.71 0.46 -8.06
N LEU A 49 -2.72 -0.25 -6.93
CA LEU A 49 -1.88 -1.42 -6.72
C LEU A 49 -2.30 -2.58 -7.63
N GLU A 50 -3.59 -2.81 -7.83
CA GLU A 50 -4.13 -3.80 -8.76
C GLU A 50 -3.60 -3.60 -10.18
N ASP A 51 -3.63 -2.36 -10.66
CA ASP A 51 -3.09 -1.98 -11.96
C ASP A 51 -1.56 -2.21 -12.01
N PHE A 52 -0.84 -1.78 -10.97
CA PHE A 52 0.62 -1.92 -10.89
C PHE A 52 1.10 -3.38 -10.87
N VAL A 53 0.40 -4.26 -10.15
CA VAL A 53 0.75 -5.69 -10.08
C VAL A 53 0.17 -6.46 -11.27
N GLY A 54 -0.81 -5.88 -11.97
CA GLY A 54 -1.48 -6.49 -13.12
C GLY A 54 -2.40 -7.65 -12.74
N ARG A 55 -2.99 -7.63 -11.54
CA ARG A 55 -3.92 -8.65 -11.05
C ARG A 55 -5.00 -8.04 -10.17
N PRO A 56 -6.20 -8.64 -10.11
CA PRO A 56 -7.21 -8.21 -9.16
C PRO A 56 -6.71 -8.44 -7.73
N LEU A 57 -7.03 -7.50 -6.84
CA LEU A 57 -6.72 -7.55 -5.42
C LEU A 57 -7.99 -7.28 -4.61
N SER A 58 -8.05 -7.86 -3.42
CA SER A 58 -9.19 -7.69 -2.54
C SER A 58 -9.18 -6.29 -1.90
N ALA A 59 -10.27 -5.53 -2.05
CA ALA A 59 -10.42 -4.22 -1.41
C ALA A 59 -10.40 -4.27 0.13
N ALA A 60 -10.49 -5.48 0.72
CA ALA A 60 -10.35 -5.72 2.15
C ALA A 60 -8.88 -5.83 2.62
N LEU A 61 -7.91 -5.94 1.71
CA LEU A 61 -6.49 -6.01 2.04
C LEU A 61 -5.99 -4.89 2.97
N PRO A 62 -6.29 -3.60 2.76
CA PRO A 62 -5.86 -2.54 3.68
C PRO A 62 -6.52 -2.63 5.07
N TYR A 63 -7.62 -3.37 5.21
CA TYR A 63 -8.20 -3.68 6.52
C TYR A 63 -7.48 -4.85 7.20
N ASN A 64 -7.12 -5.89 6.45
CA ASN A 64 -6.39 -7.06 6.98
C ASN A 64 -4.91 -6.75 7.23
N TYR A 65 -4.32 -5.95 6.36
CA TYR A 65 -2.91 -5.57 6.32
C TYR A 65 -2.80 -4.05 6.35
N PRO A 66 -3.02 -3.43 7.53
CA PRO A 66 -3.18 -1.97 7.64
C PRO A 66 -1.89 -1.18 7.49
N THR A 67 -0.78 -1.79 7.07
CA THR A 67 0.55 -1.16 6.95
C THR A 67 1.16 -1.49 5.60
N ILE A 68 2.04 -0.61 5.11
CA ILE A 68 2.75 -0.79 3.83
C ILE A 68 3.53 -2.12 3.81
N GLU A 69 4.30 -2.42 4.86
CA GLU A 69 5.10 -3.67 4.94
C GLU A 69 4.22 -4.92 4.81
N GLN A 70 3.15 -5.00 5.62
CA GLN A 70 2.24 -6.15 5.60
C GLN A 70 1.58 -6.32 4.23
N LEU A 71 1.09 -5.23 3.64
CA LEU A 71 0.42 -5.25 2.34
C LEU A 71 1.40 -5.68 1.24
N ALA A 72 2.57 -5.05 1.16
CA ALA A 72 3.60 -5.39 0.18
C ALA A 72 4.04 -6.85 0.30
N ARG A 73 4.19 -7.35 1.53
CA ARG A 73 4.54 -8.74 1.79
C ARG A 73 3.44 -9.69 1.36
N CYS A 74 2.18 -9.40 1.68
CA CYS A 74 1.04 -10.21 1.25
C CYS A 74 1.03 -10.38 -0.27
N ILE A 75 1.11 -9.25 -0.98
CA ILE A 75 1.11 -9.22 -2.44
C ILE A 75 2.31 -9.95 -3.04
N ALA A 76 3.52 -9.69 -2.52
CA ALA A 76 4.74 -10.33 -2.99
C ALA A 76 4.74 -11.86 -2.78
N ASN A 77 4.04 -12.36 -1.75
CA ASN A 77 3.87 -13.80 -1.52
C ASN A 77 2.75 -14.41 -2.38
N GLY A 78 1.90 -13.59 -3.00
CA GLY A 78 0.76 -14.07 -3.77
C GLY A 78 -0.43 -14.52 -2.93
N ASP A 79 -0.47 -14.11 -1.66
CA ASP A 79 -1.64 -14.24 -0.79
C ASP A 79 -2.51 -13.01 -1.08
N ASP A 80 -3.74 -13.20 -1.56
CA ASP A 80 -4.74 -12.15 -1.82
C ASP A 80 -6.15 -12.69 -1.52
#